data_AF-A0A932WN30-F1
#
_entry.id   AF-A0A932WN30-F1
#
_cell.length_a   1.000
_cell.length_b   1.000
_cell.length_c   1.000
_cell.angle_alpha   90.00
_cell.angle_beta   90.00
_cell.angle_gamma   90.00
#
_symmetry.space_group_name_H-M   'P 1'
#
loop_
_entity.id
_entity.type
_entity.pdbx_description
1 polymer ?
#
loop_
_entity_poly.entity_id
_entity_poly.type
_entity_poly.pdbx_seq_one_letter_code
_entity_poly.pdbx_strand_id
1 'polypeptide(L)'
;MPATIFRFFSIGLLLVATGCRNDKPAPQQDKKSTGTQGSTQSQTESPCEGTLATIDEVFKLSKLGRTTTIEDGVLRLNDWQRTCAPSESPAPLPLEIAKLLSEPQLKFLDENRFLQRDGEHLRNCLLDRAVSRYATGTGATELDRVKSLFEHVVRAIGLVAEPPQKLPLSPYEVYLLGKGTADDRAWVYINVLKQLRIDAVLIQPQSSDRQTPAAAGAAFLVGVLLEGQIFLFDPKVGVAIPSIEGAAAGGTGPRVATLAEAASDPAVLKQLDAGPDHIYPIAADELKHPGAAIVADPAFWSRRMQGLQTQFVGARAMVIADPPGDSADGAPGLHSRIAKAGGDFWNASEIRIWGMPEERLAAHAQMTKDQLELLAGLMSPFAAYKIVGINAEGQAGLVESEKHEDIAADKNLYPSARMNERVIERTTAGAQMQARIDQLEGNSAQAVRAYLEVREKCRELLKYNIVIPERIRHTRAAEDATYWTALCQYEQGEMKSAVNTLQYLRKRSESTHWQRESRYLLALSQAGAGDFKAAVATLETAEPDDPEYLGNRHLIRQWQAAAKSNAN
;
A
#
# COMPACT_ATOMS: atom_id res chain seq x y z
N MET A 1 -43.55 12.97 -50.31
CA MET A 1 -45.00 13.25 -50.23
C MET A 1 -45.67 12.05 -49.56
N PRO A 2 -46.67 12.23 -48.68
CA PRO A 2 -46.64 12.76 -47.29
C PRO A 2 -47.12 11.65 -46.29
N ALA A 3 -47.31 11.77 -44.97
CA ALA A 3 -47.57 12.83 -43.97
C ALA A 3 -47.11 12.31 -42.57
N THR A 4 -46.47 13.05 -41.64
CA THR A 4 -46.87 14.18 -40.76
C THR A 4 -47.86 13.83 -39.63
N ILE A 5 -47.47 14.10 -38.36
CA ILE A 5 -48.19 14.67 -37.17
C ILE A 5 -47.32 14.35 -35.92
N PHE A 6 -46.50 15.23 -35.31
CA PHE A 6 -46.67 16.44 -34.48
C PHE A 6 -47.40 16.28 -33.13
N ARG A 7 -46.71 16.70 -32.03
CA ARG A 7 -47.16 17.32 -30.73
C ARG A 7 -46.26 16.87 -29.55
N PHE A 8 -45.82 17.66 -28.56
CA PHE A 8 -46.02 19.05 -28.15
C PHE A 8 -44.81 19.49 -27.29
N PHE A 9 -44.31 20.72 -27.47
CA PHE A 9 -43.45 21.44 -26.52
C PHE A 9 -44.32 22.49 -25.83
N SER A 10 -44.21 22.64 -24.51
CA SER A 10 -44.77 23.79 -23.78
C SER A 10 -43.71 24.38 -22.86
N ILE A 11 -43.42 25.66 -23.13
CA ILE A 11 -42.62 26.60 -22.36
C ILE A 11 -43.51 27.24 -21.30
N GLY A 12 -42.97 27.52 -20.11
CA GLY A 12 -43.60 28.35 -19.09
C GLY A 12 -42.56 29.08 -18.25
N LEU A 13 -42.23 30.29 -18.66
CA LEU A 13 -41.42 31.30 -17.95
C LEU A 13 -42.36 32.26 -17.22
N LEU A 14 -42.13 32.60 -15.95
CA LEU A 14 -42.56 33.89 -15.39
C LEU A 14 -41.76 34.29 -14.15
N LEU A 15 -41.45 35.58 -14.09
CA LEU A 15 -40.45 36.27 -13.28
C LEU A 15 -41.12 37.39 -12.44
N VAL A 16 -40.40 37.86 -11.40
CA VAL A 16 -40.52 39.13 -10.60
C VAL A 16 -41.68 39.25 -9.56
N ALA A 17 -41.62 39.94 -8.40
CA ALA A 17 -40.66 40.88 -7.78
C ALA A 17 -40.90 41.10 -6.25
N THR A 18 -39.82 41.42 -5.52
CA THR A 18 -39.60 42.42 -4.43
C THR A 18 -40.61 42.67 -3.29
N GLY A 19 -40.07 42.80 -2.06
CA GLY A 19 -40.63 43.66 -1.01
C GLY A 19 -39.89 43.64 0.34
N CYS A 20 -38.92 44.56 0.54
CA CYS A 20 -38.40 44.94 1.87
C CYS A 20 -39.27 46.06 2.46
N ARG A 21 -39.51 46.04 3.79
CA ARG A 21 -39.87 47.26 4.54
C ARG A 21 -39.42 47.19 6.01
N ASN A 22 -38.62 48.19 6.39
CA ASN A 22 -38.26 48.57 7.76
C ASN A 22 -39.34 49.50 8.33
N ASP A 23 -39.63 49.41 9.63
CA ASP A 23 -40.01 50.56 10.48
C ASP A 23 -39.77 50.20 11.97
N LYS A 24 -39.14 51.12 12.73
CA LYS A 24 -38.95 51.09 14.20
C LYS A 24 -39.94 52.06 14.87
N PRO A 25 -40.37 51.85 16.13
CA PRO A 25 -39.74 52.58 17.26
C PRO A 25 -39.64 51.80 18.60
N ALA A 26 -38.87 52.35 19.54
CA ALA A 26 -38.58 51.87 20.91
C ALA A 26 -39.53 52.49 21.98
N PRO A 27 -39.29 52.39 23.32
CA PRO A 27 -39.03 51.25 24.22
C PRO A 27 -40.02 51.19 25.43
N GLN A 28 -40.20 50.05 26.12
CA GLN A 28 -40.61 50.04 27.54
C GLN A 28 -40.39 48.68 28.25
N GLN A 29 -40.08 48.77 29.55
CA GLN A 29 -39.60 47.73 30.47
C GLN A 29 -40.70 46.84 31.08
N ASP A 30 -40.25 45.68 31.58
CA ASP A 30 -40.75 44.85 32.69
C ASP A 30 -42.09 44.08 32.56
N LYS A 31 -42.01 42.74 32.47
CA LYS A 31 -42.19 41.82 33.62
C LYS A 31 -42.11 40.34 33.19
N LYS A 32 -41.52 39.54 34.09
CA LYS A 32 -41.33 38.08 34.05
C LYS A 32 -42.65 37.30 33.84
N SER A 33 -42.59 36.25 33.01
CA SER A 33 -42.94 34.89 33.44
C SER A 33 -42.55 33.84 32.37
N THR A 34 -41.62 32.96 32.75
CA THR A 34 -41.50 31.53 32.37
C THR A 34 -42.13 31.10 31.04
N GLY A 35 -41.30 31.06 30.00
CA GLY A 35 -41.57 30.41 28.72
C GLY A 35 -40.46 29.43 28.37
N THR A 36 -40.85 28.16 28.28
CA THR A 36 -40.12 27.00 27.73
C THR A 36 -39.22 27.38 26.56
N GLN A 37 -37.89 27.32 26.76
CA GLN A 37 -36.95 27.31 25.66
C GLN A 37 -36.96 25.92 25.03
N GLY A 38 -37.41 25.87 23.77
CA GLY A 38 -37.17 24.75 22.88
C GLY A 38 -35.67 24.52 22.78
N SER A 39 -35.25 23.31 23.11
CA SER A 39 -33.90 22.84 22.86
C SER A 39 -33.73 22.68 21.35
N THR A 40 -32.90 23.54 20.77
CA THR A 40 -32.18 23.20 19.56
C THR A 40 -31.38 21.94 19.87
N GLN A 41 -31.80 20.80 19.32
CA GLN A 41 -31.07 19.53 19.43
C GLN A 41 -29.71 19.69 18.75
N SER A 42 -28.71 20.08 19.54
CA SER A 42 -27.33 19.68 19.32
C SER A 42 -27.34 18.15 19.29
N GLN A 43 -27.06 17.56 18.14
CA GLN A 43 -26.74 16.13 18.04
C GLN A 43 -25.53 15.89 18.94
N THR A 44 -25.77 15.43 20.17
CA THR A 44 -24.70 14.90 21.03
C THR A 44 -24.14 13.68 20.32
N GLU A 45 -22.97 13.82 19.71
CA GLU A 45 -22.18 12.70 19.25
C GLU A 45 -22.08 11.68 20.39
N SER A 46 -22.37 10.41 20.07
CA SER A 46 -22.21 9.31 21.00
C SER A 46 -20.77 9.35 21.57
N PRO A 47 -20.56 9.16 22.89
CA PRO A 47 -19.21 9.06 23.47
C PRO A 47 -18.31 8.03 22.76
N CYS A 48 -18.93 7.01 22.15
CA CYS A 48 -18.23 6.03 21.33
C CYS A 48 -17.71 6.59 20.02
N GLU A 49 -18.49 7.43 19.33
CA GLU A 49 -18.05 8.07 18.10
C GLU A 49 -16.90 9.05 18.36
N GLY A 50 -16.95 9.81 19.46
CA GLY A 50 -15.84 10.69 19.85
C GLY A 50 -14.54 9.91 20.14
N THR A 51 -14.65 8.73 20.74
CA THR A 51 -13.49 7.84 20.97
C THR A 51 -12.96 7.27 19.65
N LEU A 52 -13.85 6.83 18.74
CA LEU A 52 -13.48 6.35 17.40
C LEU A 52 -12.81 7.45 16.55
N ALA A 53 -13.32 8.68 16.58
CA ALA A 53 -12.69 9.82 15.90
C ALA A 53 -11.28 10.11 16.44
N THR A 54 -11.07 9.92 17.75
CA THR A 54 -9.73 10.03 18.34
C THR A 54 -8.81 8.90 17.86
N ILE A 55 -9.33 7.67 17.74
CA ILE A 55 -8.59 6.54 17.17
C ILE A 55 -8.19 6.85 15.72
N ASP A 56 -9.09 7.37 14.89
CA ASP A 56 -8.77 7.75 13.50
C ASP A 56 -7.65 8.79 13.43
N GLU A 57 -7.71 9.82 14.28
CA GLU A 57 -6.71 10.89 14.28
C GLU A 57 -5.35 10.40 14.79
N VAL A 58 -5.31 9.43 15.70
CA VAL A 58 -4.07 8.82 16.19
C VAL A 58 -3.44 7.90 15.14
N PHE A 59 -4.23 7.06 14.48
CA PHE A 59 -3.75 6.10 13.48
C PHE A 59 -3.59 6.66 12.07
N LYS A 60 -3.94 7.94 11.84
CA LYS A 60 -3.74 8.61 10.57
C LYS A 60 -2.28 8.46 10.11
N LEU A 61 -2.05 7.86 8.94
CA LEU A 61 -0.70 7.47 8.49
C LEU A 61 0.27 8.66 8.48
N SER A 62 -0.19 9.84 8.06
CA SER A 62 0.60 11.08 8.06
C SER A 62 1.03 11.60 9.44
N LYS A 63 0.38 11.14 10.52
CA LYS A 63 0.67 11.50 11.92
C LYS A 63 1.42 10.41 12.67
N LEU A 64 1.12 9.15 12.38
CA LEU A 64 1.63 7.99 13.11
C LEU A 64 3.15 7.83 12.95
N GLY A 65 3.86 7.70 14.07
CA GLY A 65 5.32 7.68 14.12
C GLY A 65 5.98 9.07 14.00
N ARG A 66 5.20 10.15 13.86
CA ARG A 66 5.69 11.54 13.81
C ARG A 66 5.19 12.38 14.97
N THR A 67 3.87 12.43 15.14
CA THR A 67 3.20 13.20 16.20
C THR A 67 2.40 12.34 17.16
N THR A 68 2.12 11.09 16.78
CA THR A 68 1.41 10.08 17.58
C THR A 68 2.16 8.76 17.51
N THR A 69 1.99 7.90 18.51
CA THR A 69 2.60 6.56 18.51
C THR A 69 1.57 5.44 18.44
N ILE A 70 2.02 4.20 18.20
CA ILE A 70 1.14 3.03 18.24
C ILE A 70 0.58 2.84 19.64
N GLU A 71 1.39 3.09 20.67
CA GLU A 71 1.01 2.98 22.08
C GLU A 71 -0.15 3.93 22.41
N ASP A 72 -0.10 5.18 21.93
CA ASP A 72 -1.21 6.13 22.08
C ASP A 72 -2.51 5.56 21.49
N GLY A 73 -2.41 4.92 20.31
CA GLY A 73 -3.54 4.30 19.62
C GLY A 73 -4.10 3.12 20.41
N VAL A 74 -3.23 2.27 20.93
CA VAL A 74 -3.61 1.10 21.74
C VAL A 74 -4.30 1.52 23.05
N LEU A 75 -3.86 2.62 23.67
CA LEU A 75 -4.56 3.18 24.84
C LEU A 75 -5.99 3.58 24.46
N ARG A 76 -6.19 4.26 23.32
CA ARG A 76 -7.52 4.64 22.84
C ARG A 76 -8.40 3.46 22.43
N LEU A 77 -7.83 2.41 21.85
CA LEU A 77 -8.56 1.18 21.56
C LEU A 77 -9.06 0.50 22.83
N ASN A 78 -8.23 0.46 23.88
CA ASN A 78 -8.62 -0.09 25.17
C ASN A 78 -9.64 0.81 25.92
N ASP A 79 -9.60 2.13 25.74
CA ASP A 79 -10.64 3.04 26.20
C ASP A 79 -11.98 2.74 25.52
N TRP A 80 -11.96 2.61 24.18
CA TRP A 80 -13.13 2.22 23.40
C TRP A 80 -13.67 0.86 23.83
N GLN A 81 -12.80 -0.14 24.01
CA GLN A 81 -13.24 -1.48 24.40
C GLN A 81 -13.99 -1.49 25.74
N ARG A 82 -13.50 -0.74 26.73
CA ARG A 82 -14.13 -0.66 28.05
C ARG A 82 -15.48 0.06 28.05
N THR A 83 -15.66 1.00 27.13
CA THR A 83 -16.81 1.93 27.15
C THR A 83 -17.87 1.59 26.12
N CYS A 84 -17.48 0.94 25.02
CA CYS A 84 -18.28 0.88 23.80
C CYS A 84 -18.29 -0.49 23.12
N ALA A 85 -17.39 -1.42 23.45
CA ALA A 85 -17.41 -2.73 22.81
C ALA A 85 -18.72 -3.47 23.12
N PRO A 86 -19.30 -4.18 22.15
CA PRO A 86 -20.47 -5.04 22.38
C PRO A 86 -20.19 -6.06 23.49
N SER A 87 -21.20 -6.34 24.31
CA SER A 87 -21.11 -7.36 25.36
C SER A 87 -21.11 -8.80 24.80
N GLU A 88 -21.56 -8.99 23.56
CA GLU A 88 -21.55 -10.29 22.90
C GLU A 88 -20.13 -10.66 22.46
N SER A 89 -19.66 -11.80 22.94
CA SER A 89 -18.37 -12.35 22.53
C SER A 89 -18.50 -13.07 21.20
N PRO A 90 -17.57 -12.87 20.25
CA PRO A 90 -17.52 -13.67 19.03
C PRO A 90 -17.39 -15.15 19.34
N ALA A 91 -17.85 -15.99 18.42
CA ALA A 91 -17.71 -17.44 18.53
C ALA A 91 -16.23 -17.84 18.74
N PRO A 92 -15.97 -18.89 19.54
CA PRO A 92 -14.61 -19.41 19.70
C PRO A 92 -14.06 -19.94 18.37
N LEU A 93 -12.73 -19.93 18.24
CA LEU A 93 -12.06 -20.46 17.07
C LEU A 93 -12.39 -21.97 16.92
N PRO A 94 -12.81 -22.44 15.72
CA PRO A 94 -13.09 -23.86 15.53
C PRO A 94 -11.85 -24.73 15.82
N LEU A 95 -12.08 -25.92 16.38
CA LEU A 95 -11.00 -26.81 16.81
C LEU A 95 -10.05 -27.17 15.66
N GLU A 96 -10.56 -27.40 14.45
CA GLU A 96 -9.71 -27.71 13.29
C GLU A 96 -8.80 -26.56 12.90
N ILE A 97 -9.23 -25.31 13.12
CA ILE A 97 -8.36 -24.14 12.89
C ILE A 97 -7.40 -23.95 14.06
N ALA A 98 -7.85 -24.17 15.29
CA ALA A 98 -6.99 -24.06 16.48
C ALA A 98 -5.79 -25.02 16.42
N LYS A 99 -5.97 -26.22 15.83
CA LYS A 99 -4.88 -27.19 15.60
C LYS A 99 -3.80 -26.70 14.63
N LEU A 100 -4.10 -25.71 13.80
CA LEU A 100 -3.14 -25.13 12.85
C LEU A 100 -2.28 -24.03 13.49
N LEU A 101 -2.62 -23.60 14.71
CA LEU A 101 -1.97 -22.51 15.42
C LEU A 101 -0.99 -23.03 16.48
N SER A 102 0.09 -22.30 16.67
CA SER A 102 1.01 -22.51 17.78
C SER A 102 0.43 -21.99 19.11
N GLU A 103 0.97 -22.48 20.23
CA GLU A 103 0.57 -22.03 21.58
C GLU A 103 0.71 -20.50 21.78
N PRO A 104 1.80 -19.83 21.35
CA PRO A 104 1.89 -18.37 21.44
C PRO A 104 0.80 -17.64 20.67
N GLN A 105 0.40 -18.15 19.49
CA GLN A 105 -0.67 -17.56 18.70
C GLN A 105 -2.03 -17.72 19.39
N LEU A 106 -2.32 -18.91 19.92
CA LEU A 106 -3.55 -19.15 20.69
C LEU A 106 -3.62 -18.21 21.91
N LYS A 107 -2.51 -18.07 22.65
CA LYS A 107 -2.43 -17.13 23.77
C LYS A 107 -2.69 -15.68 23.34
N PHE A 108 -2.12 -15.23 22.22
CA PHE A 108 -2.37 -13.89 21.68
C PHE A 108 -3.84 -13.65 21.31
N LEU A 109 -4.50 -14.67 20.75
CA LEU A 109 -5.92 -14.61 20.38
C LEU A 109 -6.84 -14.56 21.61
N ASP A 110 -6.46 -15.20 22.71
CA ASP A 110 -7.20 -15.23 23.97
C ASP A 110 -7.09 -13.95 24.81
N GLU A 111 -6.22 -13.02 24.43
CA GLU A 111 -6.07 -11.74 25.14
C GLU A 111 -7.35 -10.89 25.07
N ASN A 112 -7.78 -10.36 26.21
CA ASN A 112 -9.03 -9.60 26.32
C ASN A 112 -8.84 -8.09 26.14
N ARG A 113 -7.63 -7.62 25.89
CA ARG A 113 -7.30 -6.19 25.69
C ARG A 113 -6.49 -6.01 24.41
N PHE A 114 -6.60 -4.85 23.77
CA PHE A 114 -5.77 -4.51 22.63
C PHE A 114 -4.30 -4.41 23.05
N LEU A 115 -3.43 -5.00 22.24
CA LEU A 115 -1.98 -5.05 22.42
C LEU A 115 -1.25 -4.15 21.42
N GLN A 116 0.05 -3.96 21.60
CA GLN A 116 0.90 -3.24 20.64
C GLN A 116 0.74 -3.76 19.21
N ARG A 117 0.80 -5.09 19.05
CA ARG A 117 0.64 -5.79 17.78
C ARG A 117 -0.72 -5.55 17.13
N ASP A 118 -1.77 -5.32 17.91
CA ASP A 118 -3.09 -4.95 17.37
C ASP A 118 -3.07 -3.55 16.75
N GLY A 119 -2.34 -2.61 17.35
CA GLY A 119 -2.14 -1.27 16.78
C GLY A 119 -1.30 -1.29 15.51
N GLU A 120 -0.25 -2.11 15.48
CA GLU A 120 0.57 -2.33 14.27
C GLU A 120 -0.26 -2.95 13.13
N HIS A 121 -1.11 -3.93 13.46
CA HIS A 121 -2.07 -4.51 12.52
C HIS A 121 -3.02 -3.46 11.93
N LEU A 122 -3.59 -2.58 12.76
CA LEU A 122 -4.46 -1.49 12.27
C LEU A 122 -3.71 -0.52 11.35
N ARG A 123 -2.47 -0.14 11.70
CA ARG A 123 -1.62 0.68 10.81
C ARG A 123 -1.43 0.00 9.46
N ASN A 124 -1.11 -1.29 9.46
CA ASN A 124 -0.88 -2.04 8.23
C ASN A 124 -2.17 -2.12 7.39
N CYS A 125 -3.32 -2.41 8.02
CA CYS A 125 -4.61 -2.42 7.33
C CYS A 125 -4.97 -1.05 6.73
N LEU A 126 -4.66 0.06 7.42
CA LEU A 126 -4.87 1.41 6.90
C LEU A 126 -4.03 1.67 5.65
N LEU A 127 -2.77 1.25 5.67
CA LEU A 127 -1.88 1.35 4.53
C LEU A 127 -2.38 0.48 3.37
N ASP A 128 -2.72 -0.78 3.63
CA ASP A 128 -3.25 -1.70 2.63
C ASP A 128 -4.54 -1.16 2.00
N ARG A 129 -5.41 -0.54 2.80
CA ARG A 129 -6.64 0.10 2.33
C ARG A 129 -6.35 1.32 1.47
N ALA A 130 -5.34 2.11 1.83
CA ALA A 130 -4.94 3.26 1.04
C ALA A 130 -4.42 2.81 -0.33
N VAL A 131 -3.56 1.78 -0.35
CA VAL A 131 -3.03 1.17 -1.59
C VAL A 131 -4.14 0.59 -2.45
N SER A 132 -5.08 -0.17 -1.88
CA SER A 132 -6.16 -0.83 -2.65
C SER A 132 -7.03 0.15 -3.44
N ARG A 133 -7.15 1.40 -2.98
CA ARG A 133 -7.98 2.45 -3.60
C ARG A 133 -7.40 3.00 -4.90
N TYR A 134 -6.08 3.13 -5.03
CA TYR A 134 -5.47 3.69 -6.23
C TYR A 134 -4.73 2.65 -7.07
N ALA A 135 -4.11 1.65 -6.44
CA ALA A 135 -3.27 0.66 -7.13
C ALA A 135 -4.08 -0.32 -8.00
N THR A 136 -5.39 -0.43 -7.77
CA THR A 136 -6.27 -1.24 -8.62
C THR A 136 -6.51 -0.64 -10.01
N GLY A 137 -6.12 0.63 -10.23
CA GLY A 137 -6.26 1.31 -11.51
C GLY A 137 -7.71 1.42 -11.98
N THR A 138 -7.91 1.61 -13.29
CA THR A 138 -9.22 1.72 -13.93
C THR A 138 -9.57 0.47 -14.75
N GLY A 139 -9.11 -0.71 -14.32
CA GLY A 139 -9.34 -1.98 -15.00
C GLY A 139 -10.83 -2.25 -15.27
N ALA A 140 -11.15 -2.78 -16.45
CA ALA A 140 -12.53 -3.00 -16.88
C ALA A 140 -13.20 -4.14 -16.11
N THR A 141 -12.43 -5.15 -15.72
CA THR A 141 -12.86 -6.31 -14.92
C THR A 141 -12.19 -6.34 -13.55
N GLU A 142 -12.74 -7.12 -12.63
CA GLU A 142 -12.10 -7.34 -11.32
C GLU A 142 -10.72 -8.02 -11.47
N LEU A 143 -10.57 -8.92 -12.46
CA LEU A 143 -9.28 -9.53 -12.77
C LEU A 143 -8.25 -8.50 -13.25
N ASP A 144 -8.64 -7.52 -14.06
CA ASP A 144 -7.74 -6.44 -14.50
C ASP A 144 -7.30 -5.56 -13.32
N ARG A 145 -8.20 -5.32 -12.36
CA ARG A 145 -7.91 -4.57 -11.13
C ARG A 145 -6.95 -5.31 -10.21
N VAL A 146 -7.16 -6.62 -10.04
CA VAL A 146 -6.26 -7.54 -9.31
C VAL A 146 -4.88 -7.59 -9.95
N LYS A 147 -4.82 -7.73 -11.29
CA LYS A 147 -3.57 -7.68 -12.05
C LYS A 147 -2.85 -6.34 -11.89
N SER A 148 -3.57 -5.23 -12.02
CA SER A 148 -2.99 -3.88 -11.86
C SER A 148 -2.39 -3.69 -10.46
N LEU A 149 -3.09 -4.18 -9.43
CA LEU A 149 -2.60 -4.17 -8.06
C LEU A 149 -1.33 -5.02 -7.90
N PHE A 150 -1.30 -6.24 -8.45
CA PHE A 150 -0.11 -7.08 -8.41
C PHE A 150 1.10 -6.38 -9.03
N GLU A 151 0.92 -5.81 -10.22
CA GLU A 151 2.00 -5.11 -10.90
C GLU A 151 2.44 -3.84 -10.13
N HIS A 152 1.53 -3.16 -9.44
CA HIS A 152 1.90 -2.07 -8.54
C HIS A 152 2.80 -2.58 -7.41
N VAL A 153 2.45 -3.68 -6.74
CA VAL A 153 3.27 -4.29 -5.69
C VAL A 153 4.67 -4.62 -6.20
N VAL A 154 4.79 -5.22 -7.39
CA VAL A 154 6.09 -5.55 -8.03
C VAL A 154 6.94 -4.30 -8.27
N ARG A 155 6.34 -3.20 -8.74
CA ARG A 155 7.05 -1.92 -8.97
C ARG A 155 7.37 -1.16 -7.68
N ALA A 156 6.48 -1.22 -6.70
CA ALA A 156 6.58 -0.49 -5.45
C ALA A 156 7.59 -1.12 -4.48
N ILE A 157 7.79 -2.44 -4.58
CA ILE A 157 8.69 -3.23 -3.75
C ILE A 157 9.74 -3.89 -4.63
N GLY A 158 10.94 -3.32 -4.70
CA GLY A 158 12.09 -3.89 -5.40
C GLY A 158 12.55 -5.23 -4.81
N LEU A 159 12.80 -6.21 -5.67
CA LEU A 159 13.17 -7.55 -5.22
C LEU A 159 14.61 -7.58 -4.69
N VAL A 160 14.77 -8.09 -3.46
CA VAL A 160 16.07 -8.43 -2.90
C VAL A 160 16.23 -9.96 -2.87
N ALA A 161 17.37 -10.45 -3.36
CA ALA A 161 17.64 -11.89 -3.49
C ALA A 161 17.69 -12.57 -2.12
N GLU A 162 18.52 -12.03 -1.23
CA GLU A 162 18.57 -12.35 0.19
C GLU A 162 19.11 -11.11 0.93
N PRO A 163 18.41 -10.57 1.94
CA PRO A 163 18.95 -9.45 2.68
C PRO A 163 20.19 -9.92 3.48
N PRO A 164 21.35 -9.22 3.39
CA PRO A 164 22.60 -9.63 4.03
C PRO A 164 22.49 -9.72 5.57
N GLN A 165 21.48 -9.09 6.15
CA GLN A 165 21.05 -9.25 7.54
C GLN A 165 19.54 -9.51 7.55
N LYS A 166 19.11 -10.59 8.22
CA LYS A 166 17.69 -10.93 8.39
C LYS A 166 17.03 -9.93 9.34
N LEU A 167 16.72 -8.74 8.84
CA LEU A 167 15.82 -7.82 9.52
C LEU A 167 14.39 -8.37 9.39
N PRO A 168 13.68 -8.58 10.51
CA PRO A 168 12.32 -9.04 10.47
C PRO A 168 11.38 -7.85 10.15
N LEU A 169 11.41 -7.33 8.93
CA LEU A 169 10.57 -6.19 8.54
C LEU A 169 9.07 -6.57 8.53
N SER A 170 8.22 -5.67 9.01
CA SER A 170 6.77 -5.76 8.86
C SER A 170 6.34 -5.22 7.49
N PRO A 171 5.08 -5.44 7.06
CA PRO A 171 4.57 -4.92 5.78
C PRO A 171 4.72 -3.40 5.66
N TYR A 172 4.64 -2.67 6.78
CA TYR A 172 4.84 -1.23 6.82
C TYR A 172 6.26 -0.83 6.41
N GLU A 173 7.30 -1.46 6.99
CA GLU A 173 8.67 -1.14 6.60
C GLU A 173 8.98 -1.59 5.17
N VAL A 174 8.45 -2.73 4.74
CA VAL A 174 8.57 -3.21 3.35
C VAL A 174 8.04 -2.16 2.36
N TYR A 175 6.82 -1.65 2.60
CA TYR A 175 6.25 -0.58 1.77
C TYR A 175 7.04 0.71 1.84
N LEU A 176 7.40 1.17 3.04
CA LEU A 176 8.12 2.43 3.18
C LEU A 176 9.46 2.38 2.45
N LEU A 177 10.27 1.37 2.72
CA LEU A 177 11.58 1.19 2.10
C LEU A 177 11.48 0.84 0.61
N GLY A 178 10.35 0.28 0.18
CA GLY A 178 10.12 -0.13 -1.20
C GLY A 178 11.05 -1.26 -1.65
N LYS A 179 11.45 -2.13 -0.73
CA LYS A 179 12.33 -3.28 -0.97
C LYS A 179 11.89 -4.46 -0.11
N GLY A 180 11.94 -5.67 -0.68
CA GLY A 180 11.50 -6.88 0.00
C GLY A 180 11.82 -8.15 -0.80
N THR A 181 11.66 -9.30 -0.17
CA THR A 181 11.77 -10.61 -0.83
C THR A 181 10.50 -10.93 -1.62
N ALA A 182 10.50 -12.08 -2.31
CA ALA A 182 9.29 -12.60 -2.94
C ALA A 182 8.19 -12.86 -1.91
N ASP A 183 8.55 -13.32 -0.71
CA ASP A 183 7.63 -13.53 0.40
C ASP A 183 6.98 -12.21 0.84
N ASP A 184 7.78 -11.14 0.95
CA ASP A 184 7.29 -9.82 1.31
C ASP A 184 6.29 -9.29 0.27
N ARG A 185 6.60 -9.44 -1.03
CA ARG A 185 5.68 -9.10 -2.13
C ARG A 185 4.38 -9.90 -2.04
N ALA A 186 4.45 -11.21 -1.80
CA ALA A 186 3.29 -12.09 -1.68
C ALA A 186 2.39 -11.68 -0.50
N TRP A 187 3.01 -11.47 0.67
CA TRP A 187 2.32 -11.10 1.89
C TRP A 187 1.60 -9.77 1.74
N VAL A 188 2.30 -8.76 1.22
CA VAL A 188 1.73 -7.45 0.92
C VAL A 188 0.58 -7.56 -0.07
N TYR A 189 0.78 -8.24 -1.20
CA TYR A 189 -0.25 -8.36 -2.24
C TYR A 189 -1.55 -9.00 -1.69
N ILE A 190 -1.43 -10.09 -0.95
CA ILE A 190 -2.59 -10.78 -0.36
C ILE A 190 -3.28 -9.90 0.69
N ASN A 191 -2.54 -9.16 1.52
CA ASN A 191 -3.16 -8.27 2.51
C ASN A 191 -3.94 -7.11 1.84
N VAL A 192 -3.44 -6.57 0.73
CA VAL A 192 -4.18 -5.55 -0.03
C VAL A 192 -5.44 -6.14 -0.68
N LEU A 193 -5.37 -7.37 -1.21
CA LEU A 193 -6.55 -8.08 -1.73
C LEU A 193 -7.63 -8.29 -0.66
N LYS A 194 -7.24 -8.54 0.60
CA LYS A 194 -8.20 -8.61 1.72
C LYS A 194 -9.01 -7.32 1.88
N GLN A 195 -8.42 -6.14 1.63
CA GLN A 195 -9.15 -4.87 1.68
C GLN A 195 -10.19 -4.73 0.56
N LEU A 196 -10.03 -5.50 -0.53
CA LEU A 196 -11.00 -5.63 -1.60
C LEU A 196 -12.00 -6.77 -1.36
N ARG A 197 -11.88 -7.50 -0.24
CA ARG A 197 -12.65 -8.72 0.08
C ARG A 197 -12.45 -9.84 -0.95
N ILE A 198 -11.27 -9.87 -1.56
CA ILE A 198 -10.86 -10.92 -2.50
C ILE A 198 -9.98 -11.91 -1.74
N ASP A 199 -10.39 -13.17 -1.71
CA ASP A 199 -9.61 -14.23 -1.08
C ASP A 199 -8.41 -14.60 -1.96
N ALA A 200 -7.26 -14.82 -1.33
CA ALA A 200 -6.06 -15.28 -2.00
C ALA A 200 -5.28 -16.22 -1.08
N VAL A 201 -4.55 -17.15 -1.70
CA VAL A 201 -3.76 -18.17 -1.02
C VAL A 201 -2.36 -18.25 -1.62
N LEU A 202 -1.43 -18.78 -0.84
CA LEU A 202 -0.20 -19.31 -1.40
C LEU A 202 -0.44 -20.71 -1.95
N ILE A 203 0.01 -20.91 -3.18
CA ILE A 203 0.01 -22.19 -3.88
C ILE A 203 1.44 -22.73 -3.83
N GLN A 204 1.59 -23.87 -3.15
CA GLN A 204 2.87 -24.55 -3.00
C GLN A 204 2.91 -25.75 -3.96
N PRO A 205 3.96 -25.89 -4.80
CA PRO A 205 4.16 -27.06 -5.63
C PRO A 205 4.09 -28.35 -4.81
N GLN A 206 3.56 -29.43 -5.39
CA GLN A 206 3.39 -30.71 -4.68
C GLN A 206 4.68 -31.23 -4.02
N SER A 207 5.84 -30.96 -4.62
CA SER A 207 7.16 -31.36 -4.13
C SER A 207 7.65 -30.58 -2.90
N SER A 208 7.02 -29.44 -2.59
CA SER A 208 7.40 -28.59 -1.46
C SER A 208 6.98 -29.24 -0.15
N ASP A 209 7.85 -29.15 0.86
CA ASP A 209 7.45 -29.49 2.23
C ASP A 209 6.36 -28.50 2.68
N ARG A 210 5.17 -29.05 2.93
CA ARG A 210 3.96 -28.30 3.28
C ARG A 210 3.90 -27.96 4.78
N GLN A 211 4.83 -28.49 5.59
CA GLN A 211 4.84 -28.34 7.04
C GLN A 211 5.95 -27.40 7.53
N THR A 212 7.06 -27.29 6.79
CA THR A 212 8.12 -26.33 7.11
C THR A 212 7.90 -25.00 6.38
N PRO A 213 8.33 -23.86 6.96
CA PRO A 213 8.40 -22.62 6.22
C PRO A 213 9.18 -22.86 4.94
N ALA A 214 8.64 -22.41 3.81
CA ALA A 214 9.33 -22.40 2.53
C ALA A 214 10.80 -21.98 2.78
N ALA A 215 11.74 -22.91 2.58
CA ALA A 215 13.15 -22.58 2.69
C ALA A 215 13.41 -21.33 1.83
N ALA A 216 14.32 -20.45 2.26
CA ALA A 216 14.65 -19.26 1.47
C ALA A 216 14.91 -19.68 0.00
N GLY A 217 14.08 -19.16 -0.91
CA GLY A 217 14.14 -19.49 -2.33
C GLY A 217 13.23 -20.62 -2.83
N ALA A 218 12.43 -21.28 -1.99
CA ALA A 218 11.44 -22.26 -2.44
C ALA A 218 10.40 -21.61 -3.37
N ALA A 219 10.02 -22.33 -4.42
CA ALA A 219 9.10 -21.82 -5.43
C ALA A 219 7.66 -21.88 -4.92
N PHE A 220 6.90 -20.81 -5.14
CA PHE A 220 5.48 -20.72 -4.83
C PHE A 220 4.79 -19.74 -5.77
N LEU A 221 3.47 -19.79 -5.80
CA LEU A 221 2.62 -18.83 -6.50
C LEU A 221 1.62 -18.21 -5.53
N VAL A 222 1.06 -17.06 -5.88
CA VAL A 222 -0.16 -16.54 -5.28
C VAL A 222 -1.34 -16.93 -6.18
N GLY A 223 -2.30 -17.63 -5.60
CA GLY A 223 -3.59 -17.94 -6.23
C GLY A 223 -4.65 -16.97 -5.76
N VAL A 224 -5.22 -16.18 -6.66
CA VAL A 224 -6.33 -15.26 -6.36
C VAL A 224 -7.65 -15.92 -6.74
N LEU A 225 -8.57 -15.99 -5.77
CA LEU A 225 -9.84 -16.70 -5.90
C LEU A 225 -10.89 -15.71 -6.41
N LEU A 226 -11.28 -15.85 -7.68
CA LEU A 226 -12.17 -14.91 -8.34
C LEU A 226 -13.10 -15.64 -9.31
N GLU A 227 -14.39 -15.36 -9.25
CA GLU A 227 -15.41 -15.93 -10.16
C GLU A 227 -15.39 -17.48 -10.23
N GLY A 228 -15.04 -18.14 -9.13
CA GLY A 228 -14.95 -19.61 -9.05
C GLY A 228 -13.69 -20.20 -9.72
N GLN A 229 -12.74 -19.37 -10.12
CA GLN A 229 -11.44 -19.76 -10.65
C GLN A 229 -10.31 -19.30 -9.72
N ILE A 230 -9.12 -19.86 -9.92
CA ILE A 230 -7.90 -19.50 -9.18
C ILE A 230 -6.90 -18.94 -10.19
N PHE A 231 -6.66 -17.63 -10.17
CA PHE A 231 -5.73 -16.95 -11.07
C PHE A 231 -4.33 -16.88 -10.47
N LEU A 232 -3.29 -17.11 -11.29
CA LEU A 232 -1.92 -17.30 -10.81
C LEU A 232 -1.04 -16.06 -11.00
N PHE A 233 -0.29 -15.75 -9.95
CA PHE A 233 0.68 -14.66 -9.90
C PHE A 233 1.99 -15.14 -9.27
N ASP A 234 3.14 -14.75 -9.83
CA ASP A 234 4.46 -15.10 -9.32
C ASP A 234 5.17 -13.85 -8.78
N PRO A 235 5.23 -13.65 -7.45
CA PRO A 235 5.87 -12.49 -6.83
C PRO A 235 7.41 -12.42 -7.03
N LYS A 236 8.07 -13.56 -7.27
CA LYS A 236 9.51 -13.64 -7.49
C LYS A 236 9.85 -13.23 -8.91
N VAL A 237 9.17 -13.80 -9.90
CA VAL A 237 9.35 -13.43 -11.31
C VAL A 237 8.73 -12.07 -11.62
N GLY A 238 7.76 -11.62 -10.81
CA GLY A 238 7.10 -10.33 -10.95
C GLY A 238 6.06 -10.31 -12.08
N VAL A 239 5.44 -11.45 -12.38
CA VAL A 239 4.46 -11.59 -13.47
C VAL A 239 3.15 -12.19 -12.99
N ALA A 240 2.02 -11.66 -13.47
CA ALA A 240 0.79 -12.42 -13.52
C ALA A 240 0.99 -13.51 -14.58
N ILE A 241 0.82 -14.78 -14.22
CA ILE A 241 1.14 -15.89 -15.13
C ILE A 241 0.28 -15.72 -16.38
N PRO A 242 0.87 -15.56 -17.58
CA PRO A 242 0.09 -15.32 -18.78
C PRO A 242 -0.57 -16.62 -19.24
N SER A 243 -1.82 -16.54 -19.67
CA SER A 243 -2.46 -17.62 -20.39
C SER A 243 -1.88 -17.72 -21.80
N ILE A 244 -1.85 -18.94 -22.33
CA ILE A 244 -1.49 -19.18 -23.74
C ILE A 244 -2.63 -18.80 -24.69
N GLU A 245 -3.85 -18.67 -24.16
CA GLU A 245 -5.08 -18.37 -24.91
C GLU A 245 -5.81 -17.15 -24.35
N GLY A 246 -6.36 -16.36 -25.26
CA GLY A 246 -7.22 -15.21 -24.93
C GLY A 246 -6.46 -13.94 -24.60
N ALA A 247 -7.04 -12.81 -25.02
CA ALA A 247 -6.56 -11.48 -24.67
C ALA A 247 -7.19 -11.03 -23.34
N ALA A 248 -6.47 -10.17 -22.60
CA ALA A 248 -7.03 -9.47 -21.46
C ALA A 248 -8.24 -8.61 -21.86
N ALA A 249 -9.23 -8.50 -20.98
CA ALA A 249 -10.42 -7.70 -21.24
C ALA A 249 -10.05 -6.20 -21.27
N GLY A 250 -10.23 -5.54 -22.42
CA GLY A 250 -9.97 -4.10 -22.56
C GLY A 250 -8.49 -3.70 -22.59
N GLY A 251 -7.55 -4.63 -22.78
CA GLY A 251 -6.11 -4.36 -22.77
C GLY A 251 -5.33 -5.02 -23.92
N THR A 252 -4.08 -4.60 -24.08
CA THR A 252 -3.10 -5.24 -24.96
C THR A 252 -2.27 -6.24 -24.14
N GLY A 253 -2.48 -7.55 -24.36
CA GLY A 253 -1.69 -8.60 -23.71
C GLY A 253 -2.51 -9.86 -23.41
N PRO A 254 -1.83 -10.95 -22.99
CA PRO A 254 -2.51 -12.18 -22.62
C PRO A 254 -3.33 -12.01 -21.34
N ARG A 255 -4.44 -12.75 -21.26
CA ARG A 255 -5.20 -12.90 -20.01
C ARG A 255 -4.34 -13.59 -18.94
N VAL A 256 -4.64 -13.38 -17.65
CA VAL A 256 -4.00 -14.15 -16.56
C VAL A 256 -4.48 -15.61 -16.60
N ALA A 257 -3.53 -16.54 -16.51
CA ALA A 257 -3.79 -17.97 -16.48
C ALA A 257 -4.42 -18.41 -15.17
N THR A 258 -5.26 -19.45 -15.25
CA THR A 258 -5.81 -20.12 -14.08
C THR A 258 -4.95 -21.29 -13.64
N LEU A 259 -5.12 -21.74 -12.39
CA LEU A 259 -4.50 -22.95 -11.87
C LEU A 259 -4.84 -24.18 -12.75
N ALA A 260 -6.09 -24.26 -13.20
CA ALA A 260 -6.53 -25.35 -14.08
C ALA A 260 -5.79 -25.36 -15.43
N GLU A 261 -5.60 -24.19 -16.04
CA GLU A 261 -4.81 -24.08 -17.27
C GLU A 261 -3.34 -24.48 -17.03
N ALA A 262 -2.71 -23.94 -15.98
CA ALA A 262 -1.31 -24.21 -15.68
C ALA A 262 -1.03 -25.67 -15.29
N ALA A 263 -1.98 -26.34 -14.64
CA ALA A 263 -1.88 -27.76 -14.29
C ALA A 263 -2.12 -28.70 -15.49
N SER A 264 -2.87 -28.24 -16.49
CA SER A 264 -3.27 -29.06 -17.65
C SER A 264 -2.33 -28.91 -18.84
N ASP A 265 -1.75 -27.73 -19.05
CA ASP A 265 -0.87 -27.45 -20.17
C ASP A 265 0.52 -26.95 -19.72
N PRO A 266 1.59 -27.78 -19.90
CA PRO A 266 2.95 -27.37 -19.60
C PRO A 266 3.44 -26.11 -20.33
N ALA A 267 2.85 -25.75 -21.47
CA ALA A 267 3.21 -24.55 -22.22
C ALA A 267 2.96 -23.26 -21.43
N VAL A 268 1.96 -23.25 -20.54
CA VAL A 268 1.60 -22.10 -19.69
C VAL A 268 2.75 -21.66 -18.79
N LEU A 269 3.51 -22.59 -18.23
CA LEU A 269 4.66 -22.27 -17.38
C LEU A 269 5.98 -22.22 -18.17
N LYS A 270 6.16 -23.10 -19.17
CA LYS A 270 7.38 -23.13 -20.02
C LYS A 270 7.63 -21.85 -20.79
N GLN A 271 6.60 -21.07 -21.11
CA GLN A 271 6.78 -19.75 -21.75
C GLN A 271 7.56 -18.74 -20.88
N LEU A 272 7.73 -19.02 -19.58
CA LEU A 272 8.52 -18.21 -18.66
C LEU A 272 10.01 -18.60 -18.64
N ASP A 273 10.40 -19.71 -19.28
CA ASP A 273 11.81 -20.13 -19.38
C ASP A 273 12.67 -19.05 -20.02
N ALA A 274 13.86 -18.81 -19.50
CA ALA A 274 14.84 -17.84 -20.01
C ALA A 274 16.04 -18.52 -20.71
N GLY A 275 15.79 -19.69 -21.31
CA GLY A 275 16.78 -20.51 -22.01
C GLY A 275 17.11 -21.80 -21.25
N PRO A 276 18.00 -22.65 -21.79
CA PRO A 276 18.28 -23.99 -21.25
C PRO A 276 18.82 -23.98 -19.81
N ASP A 277 19.57 -22.93 -19.44
CA ASP A 277 20.20 -22.81 -18.11
C ASP A 277 19.35 -22.05 -17.09
N HIS A 278 18.19 -21.49 -17.51
CA HIS A 278 17.33 -20.65 -16.69
C HIS A 278 15.87 -21.06 -16.89
N ILE A 279 15.54 -22.25 -16.41
CA ILE A 279 14.21 -22.86 -16.51
C ILE A 279 13.31 -22.33 -15.39
N TYR A 280 12.03 -22.14 -15.68
CA TYR A 280 11.04 -21.77 -14.68
C TYR A 280 10.90 -22.89 -13.62
N PRO A 281 10.92 -22.57 -12.31
CA PRO A 281 11.14 -23.57 -11.26
C PRO A 281 9.91 -24.42 -10.90
N ILE A 282 8.75 -24.17 -11.50
CA ILE A 282 7.51 -24.91 -11.20
C ILE A 282 7.04 -25.61 -12.47
N ALA A 283 6.82 -26.92 -12.41
CA ALA A 283 6.25 -27.71 -13.49
C ALA A 283 4.73 -27.86 -13.37
N ALA A 284 4.04 -28.04 -14.50
CA ALA A 284 2.59 -28.22 -14.55
C ALA A 284 2.09 -29.41 -13.69
N ASP A 285 2.83 -30.52 -13.69
CA ASP A 285 2.48 -31.70 -12.89
C ASP A 285 2.46 -31.41 -11.39
N GLU A 286 3.26 -30.46 -10.90
CA GLU A 286 3.30 -30.08 -9.49
C GLU A 286 2.09 -29.24 -9.06
N LEU A 287 1.31 -28.74 -10.03
CA LEU A 287 0.10 -27.95 -9.82
C LEU A 287 -1.19 -28.79 -9.94
N LYS A 288 -1.11 -30.10 -10.17
CA LYS A 288 -2.28 -30.99 -10.19
C LYS A 288 -2.86 -31.23 -8.80
N HIS A 289 -1.99 -31.33 -7.79
CA HIS A 289 -2.37 -31.48 -6.37
C HIS A 289 -1.52 -30.57 -5.46
N PRO A 290 -1.58 -29.25 -5.65
CA PRO A 290 -0.74 -28.31 -4.92
C PRO A 290 -1.17 -28.20 -3.45
N GLY A 291 -0.28 -27.69 -2.59
CA GLY A 291 -0.65 -27.22 -1.27
C GLY A 291 -1.29 -25.84 -1.35
N ALA A 292 -2.29 -25.58 -0.49
CA ALA A 292 -2.87 -24.25 -0.31
C ALA A 292 -2.64 -23.74 1.11
N ALA A 293 -2.06 -22.55 1.25
CA ALA A 293 -1.77 -21.94 2.54
C ALA A 293 -2.45 -20.57 2.68
N ILE A 294 -3.13 -20.40 3.82
CA ILE A 294 -3.74 -19.13 4.24
C ILE A 294 -2.62 -18.19 4.67
N VAL A 295 -2.63 -16.98 4.09
CA VAL A 295 -1.75 -15.88 4.49
C VAL A 295 -2.50 -14.97 5.43
N ALA A 296 -2.15 -14.98 6.71
CA ALA A 296 -2.77 -14.12 7.72
C ALA A 296 -1.86 -13.88 8.92
N ASP A 297 -1.98 -12.67 9.49
CA ASP A 297 -1.60 -12.35 10.86
C ASP A 297 -2.74 -12.78 11.80
N PRO A 298 -2.48 -13.51 12.91
CA PRO A 298 -3.49 -13.81 13.94
C PRO A 298 -4.31 -12.62 14.42
N ALA A 299 -3.83 -11.38 14.31
CA ALA A 299 -4.63 -10.19 14.62
C ALA A 299 -5.97 -10.17 13.85
N PHE A 300 -6.00 -10.63 12.59
CA PHE A 300 -7.24 -10.77 11.79
C PHE A 300 -8.27 -11.71 12.42
N TRP A 301 -7.84 -12.64 13.27
CA TRP A 301 -8.69 -13.67 13.87
C TRP A 301 -9.02 -13.36 15.33
N SER A 302 -8.41 -12.32 15.91
CA SER A 302 -8.66 -11.93 17.29
C SER A 302 -10.12 -11.50 17.48
N ARG A 303 -10.70 -11.85 18.63
CA ARG A 303 -12.06 -11.40 19.00
C ARG A 303 -12.13 -9.88 19.11
N ARG A 304 -11.02 -9.24 19.49
CA ARG A 304 -10.87 -7.80 19.62
C ARG A 304 -11.07 -7.10 18.27
N MET A 305 -10.38 -7.56 17.23
CA MET A 305 -10.56 -7.02 15.87
C MET A 305 -11.93 -7.33 15.30
N GLN A 306 -12.49 -8.51 15.56
CA GLN A 306 -13.86 -8.84 15.13
C GLN A 306 -14.89 -7.89 15.75
N GLY A 307 -14.78 -7.61 17.05
CA GLY A 307 -15.64 -6.64 17.73
C GLY A 307 -15.50 -5.23 17.16
N LEU A 308 -14.26 -4.79 16.92
CA LEU A 308 -13.96 -3.47 16.36
C LEU A 308 -14.43 -3.33 14.91
N GLN A 309 -14.35 -4.38 14.09
CA GLN A 309 -14.73 -4.40 12.67
C GLN A 309 -16.16 -3.90 12.44
N THR A 310 -17.07 -4.10 13.41
CA THR A 310 -18.46 -3.63 13.36
C THR A 310 -18.59 -2.12 13.27
N GLN A 311 -17.58 -1.37 13.74
CA GLN A 311 -17.54 0.10 13.70
C GLN A 311 -16.97 0.65 12.39
N PHE A 312 -16.36 -0.21 11.56
CA PHE A 312 -15.64 0.19 10.34
C PHE A 312 -16.62 0.19 9.15
N VAL A 313 -17.50 1.20 9.14
CA VAL A 313 -18.52 1.43 8.10
C VAL A 313 -18.31 2.77 7.39
N GLY A 314 -18.96 2.96 6.24
CA GLY A 314 -18.91 4.22 5.48
C GLY A 314 -17.50 4.69 5.18
N ALA A 315 -17.15 5.92 5.59
CA ALA A 315 -15.83 6.50 5.37
C ALA A 315 -14.68 5.76 6.10
N ARG A 316 -14.98 4.94 7.13
CA ARG A 316 -14.02 4.07 7.84
C ARG A 316 -13.94 2.65 7.30
N ALA A 317 -14.78 2.28 6.33
CA ALA A 317 -14.85 0.91 5.83
C ALA A 317 -13.48 0.36 5.38
N MET A 318 -12.98 -0.63 6.11
CA MET A 318 -11.79 -1.43 5.82
C MET A 318 -11.91 -2.80 6.49
N VAL A 319 -11.15 -3.77 6.02
CA VAL A 319 -11.10 -5.12 6.60
C VAL A 319 -9.98 -5.19 7.63
N ILE A 320 -10.33 -5.33 8.90
CA ILE A 320 -9.39 -5.53 10.03
C ILE A 320 -9.58 -6.89 10.71
N ALA A 321 -10.68 -7.59 10.40
CA ALA A 321 -10.95 -8.94 10.86
C ALA A 321 -11.47 -9.81 9.71
N ASP A 322 -10.99 -11.05 9.65
CA ASP A 322 -11.37 -12.05 8.64
C ASP A 322 -11.33 -13.43 9.30
N PRO A 323 -12.35 -13.77 10.11
CA PRO A 323 -12.35 -14.99 10.92
C PRO A 323 -12.26 -16.24 10.03
N PRO A 324 -11.46 -17.23 10.45
CA PRO A 324 -11.22 -18.41 9.63
C PRO A 324 -12.36 -19.43 9.71
N GLY A 325 -13.09 -19.44 10.81
CA GLY A 325 -14.27 -20.28 11.02
C GLY A 325 -15.56 -19.64 10.52
N ASP A 326 -16.53 -20.48 10.17
CA ASP A 326 -17.88 -20.05 9.83
C ASP A 326 -18.53 -19.33 11.02
N SER A 327 -19.28 -18.28 10.72
CA SER A 327 -20.01 -17.52 11.73
C SER A 327 -21.28 -18.26 12.17
N ALA A 328 -21.81 -17.88 13.34
CA ALA A 328 -23.00 -18.51 13.91
C ALA A 328 -24.26 -18.36 13.05
N ASP A 329 -24.33 -17.33 12.21
CA ASP A 329 -25.40 -17.09 11.23
C ASP A 329 -25.19 -17.86 9.90
N GLY A 330 -24.16 -18.69 9.81
CA GLY A 330 -23.89 -19.56 8.66
C GLY A 330 -23.12 -18.89 7.52
N ALA A 331 -22.58 -17.68 7.70
CA ALA A 331 -21.68 -17.10 6.70
C ALA A 331 -20.33 -17.84 6.70
N PRO A 332 -19.79 -18.20 5.53
CA PRO A 332 -18.57 -19.00 5.44
C PRO A 332 -17.33 -18.19 5.86
N GLY A 333 -16.55 -18.75 6.77
CA GLY A 333 -15.25 -18.24 7.20
C GLY A 333 -14.18 -18.44 6.12
N LEU A 334 -13.01 -17.81 6.32
CA LEU A 334 -11.92 -17.84 5.34
C LEU A 334 -11.51 -19.28 4.94
N HIS A 335 -11.46 -20.21 5.89
CA HIS A 335 -11.08 -21.60 5.62
C HIS A 335 -12.11 -22.29 4.70
N SER A 336 -13.40 -22.14 4.99
CA SER A 336 -14.49 -22.69 4.18
C SER A 336 -14.55 -22.09 2.78
N ARG A 337 -14.33 -20.77 2.64
CA ARG A 337 -14.27 -20.10 1.34
C ARG A 337 -13.13 -20.64 0.48
N ILE A 338 -11.95 -20.83 1.07
CA ILE A 338 -10.78 -21.40 0.38
C ILE A 338 -10.97 -22.88 0.04
N ALA A 339 -11.54 -23.67 0.95
CA ALA A 339 -11.84 -25.07 0.69
C ALA A 339 -12.82 -25.23 -0.48
N LYS A 340 -13.86 -24.39 -0.53
CA LYS A 340 -14.82 -24.38 -1.63
C LYS A 340 -14.16 -24.00 -2.96
N ALA A 341 -13.29 -22.99 -2.97
CA ALA A 341 -12.63 -22.53 -4.19
C ALA A 341 -11.59 -23.53 -4.73
N GLY A 342 -11.02 -24.37 -3.88
CA GLY A 342 -10.04 -25.39 -4.27
C GLY A 342 -10.57 -26.46 -5.21
N GLY A 343 -11.87 -26.79 -5.14
CA GLY A 343 -12.46 -27.84 -5.96
C GLY A 343 -11.66 -29.15 -5.86
N ASP A 344 -11.18 -29.65 -7.00
CA ASP A 344 -10.41 -30.90 -7.08
C ASP A 344 -8.91 -30.73 -6.79
N PHE A 345 -8.41 -29.51 -6.60
CA PHE A 345 -6.98 -29.25 -6.38
C PHE A 345 -6.54 -29.54 -4.94
N TRP A 346 -7.40 -29.26 -3.95
CA TRP A 346 -7.14 -29.53 -2.54
C TRP A 346 -8.44 -29.68 -1.75
N ASN A 347 -8.35 -30.42 -0.65
CA ASN A 347 -9.42 -30.58 0.33
C ASN A 347 -9.22 -29.68 1.55
N ALA A 348 -10.28 -29.49 2.33
CA ALA A 348 -10.27 -28.69 3.55
C ALA A 348 -9.17 -29.10 4.56
N SER A 349 -8.87 -30.40 4.66
CA SER A 349 -7.83 -30.95 5.54
C SER A 349 -6.40 -30.74 5.04
N GLU A 350 -6.22 -30.27 3.80
CA GLU A 350 -4.91 -30.01 3.18
C GLU A 350 -4.53 -28.53 3.25
N ILE A 351 -5.48 -27.66 3.58
CA ILE A 351 -5.24 -26.24 3.80
C ILE A 351 -4.37 -26.05 5.04
N ARG A 352 -3.33 -25.22 4.92
CA ARG A 352 -2.41 -24.86 6.01
C ARG A 352 -2.42 -23.36 6.27
N ILE A 353 -1.70 -22.93 7.29
CA ILE A 353 -1.39 -21.52 7.53
C ILE A 353 0.06 -21.30 7.10
N TRP A 354 0.32 -20.26 6.33
CA TRP A 354 1.68 -19.87 6.02
C TRP A 354 2.35 -19.29 7.27
N GLY A 355 3.43 -19.93 7.74
CA GLY A 355 4.11 -19.53 8.99
C GLY A 355 4.85 -18.19 8.90
N MET A 356 5.33 -17.81 7.71
CA MET A 356 6.24 -16.67 7.54
C MET A 356 5.70 -15.35 8.12
N PRO A 357 4.45 -14.91 7.88
CA PRO A 357 3.90 -13.69 8.48
C PRO A 357 3.99 -13.67 10.01
N GLU A 358 3.59 -14.76 10.68
CA GLU A 358 3.66 -14.86 12.14
C GLU A 358 5.11 -14.80 12.63
N GLU A 359 5.97 -15.65 12.05
CA GLU A 359 7.38 -15.74 12.43
C GLU A 359 8.07 -14.37 12.28
N ARG A 360 7.74 -13.64 11.21
CA ARG A 360 8.26 -12.31 10.92
C ARG A 360 7.78 -11.28 11.94
N LEU A 361 6.48 -11.23 12.23
CA LEU A 361 5.93 -10.28 13.20
C LEU A 361 6.41 -10.57 14.63
N ALA A 362 6.47 -11.85 15.02
CA ALA A 362 7.01 -12.25 16.31
C ALA A 362 8.50 -11.88 16.45
N ALA A 363 9.30 -12.07 15.39
CA ALA A 363 10.70 -11.65 15.36
C ALA A 363 10.86 -10.13 15.33
N HIS A 364 9.97 -9.39 14.67
CA HIS A 364 9.94 -7.91 14.67
C HIS A 364 9.75 -7.37 16.08
N ALA A 365 8.76 -7.90 16.81
CA ALA A 365 8.50 -7.53 18.20
C ALA A 365 9.67 -7.85 19.16
N GLN A 366 10.59 -8.73 18.76
CA GLN A 366 11.73 -9.19 19.55
C GLN A 366 13.08 -8.80 18.92
N MET A 367 13.12 -7.75 18.09
CA MET A 367 14.35 -7.29 17.47
C MET A 367 15.46 -7.04 18.50
N THR A 368 16.66 -7.53 18.19
CA THR A 368 17.86 -7.25 18.98
C THR A 368 18.27 -5.79 18.84
N LYS A 369 19.14 -5.31 19.74
CA LYS A 369 19.70 -3.96 19.66
C LYS A 369 20.38 -3.70 18.31
N ASP A 370 21.17 -4.65 17.81
CA ASP A 370 21.84 -4.53 16.51
C ASP A 370 20.82 -4.44 15.37
N GLN A 371 19.74 -5.23 15.41
CA GLN A 371 18.66 -5.14 14.42
C GLN A 371 17.94 -3.79 14.47
N LEU A 372 17.70 -3.23 15.66
CA LEU A 372 17.11 -1.90 15.82
C LEU A 372 18.04 -0.80 15.27
N GLU A 373 19.35 -0.88 15.50
CA GLU A 373 20.33 0.07 14.95
C GLU A 373 20.40 0.00 13.42
N LEU A 374 20.36 -1.21 12.86
CA LEU A 374 20.30 -1.43 11.41
C LEU A 374 19.02 -0.87 10.80
N LEU A 375 17.86 -1.14 11.41
CA LEU A 375 16.58 -0.58 10.99
C LEU A 375 16.61 0.95 11.06
N ALA A 376 17.13 1.54 12.14
CA ALA A 376 17.29 2.98 12.25
C ALA A 376 18.19 3.56 11.15
N GLY A 377 19.25 2.83 10.76
CA GLY A 377 20.11 3.18 9.63
C GLY A 377 19.37 3.20 8.29
N LEU A 378 18.55 2.18 8.03
CA LEU A 378 17.69 2.10 6.83
C LEU A 378 16.63 3.20 6.80
N MET A 379 16.05 3.54 7.96
CA MET A 379 15.02 4.57 8.09
C MET A 379 15.59 5.98 8.11
N SER A 380 16.90 6.15 8.32
CA SER A 380 17.53 7.46 8.45
C SER A 380 17.28 8.44 7.28
N PRO A 381 17.18 8.03 6.00
CA PRO A 381 16.87 8.95 4.90
C PRO A 381 15.50 9.63 5.05
N PHE A 382 14.55 9.01 5.76
CA PHE A 382 13.24 9.62 6.01
C PHE A 382 13.27 10.84 6.92
N ALA A 383 14.34 11.01 7.70
CA ALA A 383 14.59 12.21 8.49
C ALA A 383 15.10 13.38 7.62
N ALA A 384 15.37 13.17 6.33
CA ALA A 384 15.76 14.23 5.42
C ALA A 384 14.55 15.12 5.02
N TYR A 385 14.77 16.39 4.66
CA TYR A 385 16.06 17.08 4.58
C TYR A 385 16.31 17.97 5.81
N LYS A 386 17.59 18.17 6.13
CA LYS A 386 18.05 19.26 7.00
C LYS A 386 18.41 20.47 6.15
N ILE A 387 18.44 21.65 6.76
CA ILE A 387 18.93 22.88 6.12
C ILE A 387 20.16 23.41 6.83
N VAL A 388 20.95 24.21 6.13
CA VAL A 388 22.08 24.92 6.72
C VAL A 388 21.56 26.20 7.37
N GLY A 389 21.59 26.23 8.71
CA GLY A 389 21.34 27.43 9.51
C GLY A 389 22.64 28.09 9.93
N ILE A 390 22.61 29.38 10.20
CA ILE A 390 23.73 30.11 10.81
C ILE A 390 23.37 30.32 12.28
N ASN A 391 24.22 29.86 13.20
CA ASN A 391 24.00 30.07 14.64
C ASN A 391 24.35 31.52 15.05
N ALA A 392 24.10 31.88 16.31
CA ALA A 392 24.33 33.23 16.83
C ALA A 392 25.80 33.66 16.72
N GLU A 393 26.72 32.70 16.66
CA GLU A 393 28.16 32.88 16.52
C GLU A 393 28.63 32.96 15.05
N GLY A 394 27.71 32.95 14.07
CA GLY A 394 28.02 33.04 12.65
C GLY A 394 28.51 31.73 12.01
N GLN A 395 28.45 30.61 12.74
CA GLN A 395 28.86 29.30 12.26
C GLN A 395 27.69 28.55 11.60
N ALA A 396 27.98 27.90 10.48
CA ALA A 396 27.02 27.06 9.79
C ALA A 396 26.77 25.76 10.58
N GLY A 397 25.52 25.51 10.94
CA GLY A 397 25.04 24.27 11.55
C GLY A 397 23.87 23.68 10.75
N LEU A 398 23.55 22.41 10.99
CA LEU A 398 22.36 21.80 10.40
C LEU A 398 21.17 22.00 11.32
N VAL A 399 20.06 22.54 10.79
CA VAL A 399 18.81 22.75 11.51
C VAL A 399 17.65 22.05 10.80
N GLU A 400 16.59 21.78 11.56
CA GLU A 400 15.39 21.05 11.11
C GLU A 400 14.15 21.96 11.04
N SER A 401 14.37 23.27 11.00
CA SER A 401 13.30 24.27 10.86
C SER A 401 13.74 25.45 10.00
N GLU A 402 12.84 25.88 9.11
CA GLU A 402 12.98 27.08 8.29
C GLU A 402 12.07 28.17 8.86
N LYS A 403 12.63 29.36 9.09
CA LYS A 403 11.85 30.54 9.49
C LYS A 403 11.33 31.20 8.21
N HIS A 404 10.02 31.24 8.05
CA HIS A 404 9.39 32.00 6.97
C HIS A 404 8.85 33.33 7.52
N GLU A 405 9.31 34.43 6.95
CA GLU A 405 8.71 35.74 7.19
C GLU A 405 7.49 35.90 6.26
N ASP A 406 6.34 36.22 6.84
CA ASP A 406 5.12 36.48 6.07
C ASP A 406 5.34 37.72 5.19
N ILE A 407 5.27 37.57 3.87
CA ILE A 407 5.46 38.67 2.90
C ILE A 407 4.40 39.77 3.10
N ALA A 408 3.25 39.44 3.69
CA ALA A 408 2.24 40.43 4.09
C ALA A 408 2.73 41.38 5.21
N ALA A 409 3.83 41.05 5.89
CA ALA A 409 4.48 41.86 6.91
C ALA A 409 5.58 42.78 6.36
N ASP A 410 5.72 42.94 5.04
CA ASP A 410 6.62 43.94 4.46
C ASP A 410 6.16 45.35 4.85
N LYS A 411 6.89 45.97 5.79
CA LYS A 411 6.65 47.32 6.30
C LYS A 411 6.67 48.39 5.20
N ASN A 412 7.28 48.11 4.04
CA ASN A 412 7.30 49.03 2.91
C ASN A 412 5.97 49.07 2.14
N LEU A 413 5.18 47.99 2.19
CA LEU A 413 3.87 47.90 1.52
C LEU A 413 2.71 48.36 2.41
N TYR A 414 2.81 48.23 3.75
CA TYR A 414 1.72 48.60 4.68
C TYR A 414 2.23 49.28 5.98
N PRO A 415 2.54 50.59 5.95
CA PRO A 415 3.18 51.31 7.07
C PRO A 415 2.35 51.42 8.34
N SER A 416 1.02 51.27 8.25
CA SER A 416 0.07 51.49 9.34
C SER A 416 -0.49 50.21 9.96
N ALA A 417 -0.10 49.04 9.47
CA ALA A 417 -0.57 47.78 10.03
C ALA A 417 0.25 47.42 11.27
N ARG A 418 -0.38 47.34 12.45
CA ARG A 418 0.20 46.64 13.61
C ARG A 418 0.17 45.14 13.32
N MET A 419 1.06 44.68 12.46
CA MET A 419 1.24 43.26 12.20
C MET A 419 2.30 42.74 13.16
N ASN A 420 1.91 41.78 14.00
CA ASN A 420 2.88 40.95 14.68
C ASN A 420 3.66 40.21 13.60
N GLU A 421 4.98 40.39 13.52
CA GLU A 421 5.88 39.56 12.70
C GLU A 421 5.60 38.09 13.07
N ARG A 422 4.75 37.42 12.30
CA ARG A 422 4.51 36.00 12.46
C ARG A 422 5.62 35.31 11.67
N VAL A 423 6.76 35.14 12.32
CA VAL A 423 7.76 34.17 11.87
C VAL A 423 7.12 32.79 12.01
N ILE A 424 6.75 32.19 10.89
CA ILE A 424 6.24 30.82 10.88
C ILE A 424 7.47 29.91 10.82
N GLU A 425 7.72 29.18 11.91
CA GLU A 425 8.74 28.14 11.94
C GLU A 425 8.16 26.87 11.34
N ARG A 426 8.62 26.47 10.16
CA ARG A 426 8.21 25.23 9.49
C ARG A 426 9.28 24.18 9.70
N THR A 427 8.92 23.08 10.36
CA THR A 427 9.83 21.93 10.49
C THR A 427 10.03 21.23 9.14
N THR A 428 11.27 20.88 8.83
CA THR A 428 11.66 20.06 7.68
C THR A 428 11.85 18.59 8.06
N ALA A 429 11.83 18.28 9.36
CA ALA A 429 11.99 16.92 9.86
C ALA A 429 10.85 16.02 9.37
N GLY A 430 11.23 14.89 8.78
CA GLY A 430 10.29 13.92 8.24
C GLY A 430 9.64 14.34 6.91
N ALA A 431 10.16 15.34 6.20
CA ALA A 431 9.63 15.75 4.89
C ALA A 431 9.67 14.59 3.88
N GLN A 432 10.78 13.84 3.83
CA GLN A 432 10.89 12.63 3.01
C GLN A 432 9.89 11.54 3.44
N MET A 433 9.69 11.36 4.75
CA MET A 433 8.66 10.44 5.27
C MET A 433 7.26 10.84 4.80
N GLN A 434 6.91 12.12 4.92
CA GLN A 434 5.60 12.61 4.50
C GLN A 434 5.39 12.42 3.00
N ALA A 435 6.41 12.70 2.18
CA ALA A 435 6.32 12.47 0.74
C ALA A 435 6.06 10.98 0.41
N ARG A 436 6.70 10.06 1.15
CA ARG A 436 6.46 8.62 0.99
C ARG A 436 5.08 8.19 1.43
N ILE A 437 4.57 8.72 2.54
CA ILE A 437 3.20 8.45 2.99
C ILE A 437 2.19 9.02 1.97
N ASP A 438 2.39 10.26 1.50
CA ASP A 438 1.53 10.86 0.48
C ASP A 438 1.46 10.00 -0.78
N GLN A 439 2.61 9.46 -1.23
CA GLN A 439 2.63 8.51 -2.35
C GLN A 439 1.82 7.25 -2.04
N LEU A 440 2.07 6.61 -0.89
CA LEU A 440 1.42 5.37 -0.50
C LEU A 440 -0.08 5.54 -0.20
N GLU A 441 -0.54 6.77 0.05
CA GLU A 441 -1.95 7.13 0.14
C GLU A 441 -2.59 7.45 -1.23
N GLY A 442 -1.82 7.41 -2.32
CA GLY A 442 -2.27 7.72 -3.68
C GLY A 442 -2.28 9.21 -4.02
N ASN A 443 -1.70 10.07 -3.16
CA ASN A 443 -1.59 11.52 -3.38
C ASN A 443 -0.37 11.86 -4.27
N SER A 444 -0.22 11.18 -5.42
CA SER A 444 0.99 11.20 -6.25
C SER A 444 1.44 12.61 -6.66
N ALA A 445 0.51 13.53 -6.98
CA ALA A 445 0.86 14.90 -7.34
C ALA A 445 1.46 15.70 -6.16
N GLN A 446 0.99 15.45 -4.93
CA GLN A 446 1.56 16.03 -3.73
C GLN A 446 2.92 15.40 -3.41
N ALA A 447 3.02 14.08 -3.51
CA ALA A 447 4.26 13.33 -3.31
C ALA A 447 5.36 13.80 -4.28
N VAL A 448 5.07 13.95 -5.57
CA VAL A 448 6.03 14.45 -6.58
C VAL A 448 6.56 15.84 -6.20
N ARG A 449 5.68 16.77 -5.78
CA ARG A 449 6.12 18.10 -5.33
C ARG A 449 7.04 18.02 -4.11
N ALA A 450 6.67 17.21 -3.11
CA ALA A 450 7.47 17.03 -1.90
C ALA A 450 8.82 16.35 -2.20
N TYR A 451 8.86 15.35 -3.08
CA TYR A 451 10.11 14.72 -3.51
C TYR A 451 11.02 15.65 -4.29
N LEU A 452 10.48 16.51 -5.15
CA LEU A 452 11.26 17.54 -5.83
C LEU A 452 11.93 18.48 -4.83
N GLU A 453 11.18 18.92 -3.81
CA GLU A 453 11.70 19.75 -2.73
C GLU A 453 12.82 19.03 -1.96
N VAL A 454 12.62 17.77 -1.54
CA VAL A 454 13.66 16.98 -0.86
C VAL A 454 14.91 16.84 -1.73
N ARG A 455 14.75 16.54 -3.02
CA ARG A 455 15.89 16.42 -3.96
C ARG A 455 16.67 17.71 -4.07
N GLU A 456 15.99 18.84 -4.20
CA GLU A 456 16.62 20.15 -4.33
C GLU A 456 17.36 20.52 -3.05
N LYS A 457 16.69 20.46 -1.89
CA LYS A 457 17.27 20.85 -0.60
C LYS A 457 18.42 19.93 -0.19
N CYS A 458 18.32 18.61 -0.40
CA CYS A 458 19.44 17.69 -0.20
C CYS A 458 20.64 18.05 -1.09
N ARG A 459 20.43 18.41 -2.37
CA ARG A 459 21.52 18.80 -3.27
C ARG A 459 22.20 20.08 -2.82
N GLU A 460 21.42 21.08 -2.42
CA GLU A 460 21.97 22.33 -1.89
C GLU A 460 22.82 22.07 -0.64
N LEU A 461 22.30 21.28 0.31
CA LEU A 461 23.03 20.88 1.51
C LEU A 461 24.32 20.10 1.19
N LEU A 462 24.32 19.24 0.17
CA LEU A 462 25.49 18.43 -0.20
C LEU A 462 26.65 19.25 -0.79
N LYS A 463 26.43 20.53 -1.15
CA LYS A 463 27.50 21.48 -1.56
C LYS A 463 28.38 21.91 -0.38
N TYR A 464 27.90 21.75 0.85
CA TYR A 464 28.64 22.11 2.06
C TYR A 464 29.51 20.95 2.56
N ASN A 465 30.51 21.28 3.36
CA ASN A 465 31.32 20.29 4.06
C ASN A 465 30.59 19.80 5.32
N ILE A 466 29.72 18.81 5.14
CA ILE A 466 28.98 18.14 6.23
C ILE A 466 29.63 16.82 6.61
N VAL A 467 29.37 16.39 7.85
CA VAL A 467 29.83 15.10 8.38
C VAL A 467 29.31 13.92 7.54
N ILE A 468 30.13 12.87 7.42
CA ILE A 468 29.88 11.72 6.54
C ILE A 468 28.50 11.08 6.75
N PRO A 469 28.01 10.83 7.99
CA PRO A 469 26.69 10.23 8.18
C PRO A 469 25.55 11.06 7.60
N GLU A 470 25.61 12.39 7.73
CA GLU A 470 24.62 13.30 7.15
C GLU A 470 24.74 13.35 5.63
N ARG A 471 25.96 13.29 5.09
CA ARG A 471 26.19 13.17 3.65
C ARG A 471 25.54 11.91 3.07
N ILE A 472 25.74 10.76 3.71
CA ILE A 472 25.15 9.48 3.28
C ILE A 472 23.63 9.55 3.34
N ARG A 473 23.07 10.04 4.46
CA ARG A 473 21.61 10.20 4.66
C ARG A 473 20.98 11.02 3.54
N HIS A 474 21.50 12.23 3.27
CA HIS A 474 20.92 13.15 2.29
C HIS A 474 21.18 12.71 0.84
N THR A 475 22.28 12.01 0.58
CA THR A 475 22.52 11.38 -0.72
C THR A 475 21.49 10.29 -0.99
N ARG A 476 21.27 9.39 -0.02
CA ARG A 476 20.24 8.34 -0.13
C ARG A 476 18.84 8.93 -0.28
N ALA A 477 18.47 9.90 0.55
CA ALA A 477 17.17 10.56 0.45
C ALA A 477 16.94 11.22 -0.92
N ALA A 478 17.97 11.82 -1.51
CA ALA A 478 17.87 12.40 -2.85
C ALA A 478 17.74 11.33 -3.95
N GLU A 479 18.39 10.17 -3.81
CA GLU A 479 18.20 9.02 -4.71
C GLU A 479 16.80 8.44 -4.58
N ASP A 480 16.34 8.17 -3.35
CA ASP A 480 15.00 7.66 -3.03
C ASP A 480 13.91 8.56 -3.61
N ALA A 481 14.00 9.85 -3.31
CA ALA A 481 13.06 10.85 -3.83
C ALA A 481 13.08 10.90 -5.37
N THR A 482 14.23 10.66 -6.02
CA THR A 482 14.30 10.61 -7.48
C THR A 482 13.61 9.36 -8.03
N TYR A 483 13.87 8.18 -7.45
CA TYR A 483 13.23 6.93 -7.86
C TYR A 483 11.71 6.98 -7.64
N TRP A 484 11.26 7.40 -6.45
CA TRP A 484 9.85 7.50 -6.12
C TRP A 484 9.10 8.58 -6.90
N THR A 485 9.77 9.68 -7.29
CA THR A 485 9.21 10.62 -8.27
C THR A 485 8.89 9.93 -9.59
N ALA A 486 9.81 9.11 -10.11
CA ALA A 486 9.59 8.38 -11.36
C ALA A 486 8.48 7.34 -11.25
N LEU A 487 8.38 6.67 -10.10
CA LEU A 487 7.28 5.73 -9.84
C LEU A 487 5.93 6.45 -9.84
N CYS A 488 5.81 7.60 -9.16
CA CYS A 488 4.59 8.42 -9.21
C CYS A 488 4.24 8.85 -10.64
N GLN A 489 5.23 9.31 -11.42
CA GLN A 489 5.03 9.70 -12.82
C GLN A 489 4.54 8.53 -13.68
N TYR A 490 5.11 7.34 -13.49
CA TYR A 490 4.66 6.12 -14.17
C TYR A 490 3.20 5.80 -13.82
N GLU A 491 2.84 5.83 -12.53
CA GLU A 491 1.48 5.54 -12.06
C GLU A 491 0.45 6.57 -12.54
N GLN A 492 0.87 7.82 -12.77
CA GLN A 492 0.05 8.86 -13.36
C GLN A 492 -0.07 8.76 -14.89
N GLY A 493 0.59 7.78 -15.52
CA GLY A 493 0.62 7.62 -16.98
C GLY A 493 1.58 8.59 -17.69
N GLU A 494 2.40 9.33 -16.96
CA GLU A 494 3.38 10.28 -17.51
C GLU A 494 4.67 9.58 -17.95
N MET A 495 4.55 8.63 -18.88
CA MET A 495 5.62 7.71 -19.26
C MET A 495 6.91 8.43 -19.69
N LYS A 496 6.80 9.52 -20.46
CA LYS A 496 7.98 10.31 -20.90
C LYS A 496 8.67 11.01 -19.74
N SER A 497 7.91 11.53 -18.76
CA SER A 497 8.46 12.15 -17.55
C SER A 497 9.22 11.11 -16.72
N ALA A 498 8.63 9.93 -16.54
CA ALA A 498 9.24 8.82 -15.82
C ALA A 498 10.57 8.38 -16.48
N VAL A 499 10.60 8.22 -17.81
CA VAL A 499 11.83 7.91 -18.57
C VAL A 499 12.93 8.94 -18.29
N ASN A 500 12.62 10.24 -18.39
CA ASN A 500 13.60 11.30 -18.17
C ASN A 500 14.14 11.29 -16.73
N THR A 501 13.27 11.10 -15.73
CA THR A 501 13.65 11.04 -14.32
C THR A 501 14.57 9.84 -14.03
N LEU A 502 14.27 8.67 -14.61
CA LEU A 502 15.06 7.44 -14.43
C LEU A 502 16.41 7.51 -15.15
N GLN A 503 16.45 8.06 -16.36
CA GLN A 503 17.72 8.31 -17.05
C GLN A 503 18.60 9.29 -16.26
N TYR A 504 18.01 10.32 -15.64
CA TYR A 504 18.73 11.23 -14.76
C TYR A 504 19.33 10.49 -13.55
N LEU A 505 18.56 9.63 -12.87
CA LEU A 505 19.03 8.84 -11.74
C LEU A 505 20.23 7.97 -12.14
N ARG A 506 20.10 7.23 -13.25
CA ARG A 506 21.11 6.27 -13.73
C ARG A 506 22.39 6.93 -14.24
N LYS A 507 22.34 8.16 -14.77
CA LYS A 507 23.53 8.91 -15.21
C LYS A 507 24.38 9.42 -14.05
N ARG A 508 23.77 9.68 -12.90
CA ARG A 508 24.40 10.39 -11.78
C ARG A 508 25.14 9.46 -10.82
N SER A 509 24.69 8.21 -10.71
CA SER A 509 25.16 7.27 -9.70
C SER A 509 25.58 6.00 -10.41
N GLU A 510 26.90 5.81 -10.60
CA GLU A 510 27.46 4.59 -11.20
C GLU A 510 27.07 3.32 -10.40
N SER A 511 26.63 3.48 -9.14
CA SER A 511 26.21 2.41 -8.24
C SER A 511 25.05 2.81 -7.30
N THR A 512 23.98 3.42 -7.82
CA THR A 512 22.79 3.70 -6.99
C THR A 512 22.22 2.40 -6.42
N HIS A 513 21.74 2.45 -5.19
CA HIS A 513 21.08 1.31 -4.55
C HIS A 513 19.71 0.96 -5.18
N TRP A 514 19.22 1.75 -6.14
CA TRP A 514 18.05 1.49 -6.99
C TRP A 514 18.42 1.00 -8.40
N GLN A 515 19.63 0.44 -8.61
CA GLN A 515 20.12 0.14 -9.95
C GLN A 515 19.26 -0.87 -10.72
N ARG A 516 18.76 -1.92 -10.06
CA ARG A 516 17.92 -2.95 -10.70
C ARG A 516 16.49 -2.45 -10.89
N GLU A 517 15.92 -1.88 -9.86
CA GLU A 517 14.54 -1.37 -9.84
C GLU A 517 14.37 -0.23 -10.85
N SER A 518 15.35 0.68 -10.94
CA SER A 518 15.33 1.76 -11.94
C SER A 518 15.50 1.25 -13.36
N ARG A 519 16.19 0.12 -13.59
CA ARG A 519 16.27 -0.52 -14.92
C ARG A 519 14.91 -1.07 -15.31
N TYR A 520 14.29 -1.83 -14.42
CA TYR A 520 12.98 -2.41 -14.63
C TYR A 520 11.92 -1.34 -14.91
N LEU A 521 11.81 -0.34 -14.03
CA LEU A 521 10.84 0.75 -14.19
C LEU A 521 11.12 1.61 -15.43
N LEU A 522 12.40 1.79 -15.82
CA LEU A 522 12.75 2.51 -17.04
C LEU A 522 12.26 1.78 -18.29
N ALA A 523 12.47 0.46 -18.34
CA ALA A 523 11.99 -0.36 -19.44
C ALA A 523 10.46 -0.35 -19.54
N LEU A 524 9.75 -0.49 -18.40
CA LEU A 524 8.29 -0.35 -18.37
C LEU A 524 7.84 1.02 -18.87
N SER A 525 8.50 2.10 -18.43
CA SER A 525 8.16 3.47 -18.86
C SER A 525 8.43 3.68 -20.36
N GLN A 526 9.49 3.10 -20.90
CA GLN A 526 9.79 3.13 -22.34
C GLN A 526 8.74 2.38 -23.14
N ALA A 527 8.38 1.17 -22.72
CA ALA A 527 7.33 0.36 -23.34
C ALA A 527 5.97 1.08 -23.28
N GLY A 528 5.62 1.67 -22.13
CA GLY A 528 4.40 2.47 -21.96
C GLY A 528 4.39 3.74 -22.82
N ALA A 529 5.56 4.29 -23.17
CA ALA A 529 5.69 5.39 -24.13
C ALA A 529 5.67 4.93 -25.61
N GLY A 530 5.54 3.62 -25.86
CA GLY A 530 5.55 3.01 -27.20
C GLY A 530 6.94 2.69 -27.76
N ASP A 531 8.02 2.91 -27.00
CA ASP A 531 9.39 2.62 -27.43
C ASP A 531 9.84 1.23 -26.96
N PHE A 532 9.25 0.20 -27.58
CA PHE A 532 9.59 -1.20 -27.27
C PHE A 532 11.05 -1.55 -27.55
N LYS A 533 11.68 -0.89 -28.54
CA LYS A 533 13.09 -1.13 -28.88
C LYS A 533 14.00 -0.68 -27.73
N ALA A 534 13.77 0.52 -27.19
CA ALA A 534 14.54 1.00 -26.05
C ALA A 534 14.25 0.18 -24.79
N ALA A 535 13.00 -0.22 -24.57
CA ALA A 535 12.61 -1.07 -23.43
C ALA A 535 13.35 -2.41 -23.44
N VAL A 536 13.38 -3.09 -24.59
CA VAL A 536 14.12 -4.35 -24.77
C VAL A 536 15.61 -4.14 -24.51
N ALA A 537 16.23 -3.13 -25.14
CA ALA A 537 17.64 -2.85 -24.95
C ALA A 537 17.99 -2.55 -23.48
N THR A 538 17.10 -1.88 -22.75
CA THR A 538 17.28 -1.61 -21.32
C THR A 538 17.29 -2.90 -20.49
N LEU A 539 16.35 -3.82 -20.70
CA LEU A 539 16.29 -5.09 -19.96
C LEU A 539 17.36 -6.09 -20.37
N GLU A 540 17.87 -6.02 -21.61
CA GLU A 540 18.98 -6.87 -22.05
C GLU A 540 20.28 -6.63 -21.27
N THR A 541 20.40 -5.48 -20.60
CA THR A 541 21.52 -5.20 -19.67
C THR A 541 21.42 -5.93 -18.33
N ALA A 542 20.34 -6.70 -18.09
CA ALA A 542 20.21 -7.54 -16.90
C ALA A 542 21.15 -8.74 -16.97
N GLU A 543 21.97 -8.86 -15.93
CA GLU A 543 22.83 -10.03 -15.72
C GLU A 543 21.97 -11.26 -15.37
N PRO A 544 22.41 -12.48 -15.71
CA PRO A 544 21.65 -13.71 -15.42
C PRO A 544 21.39 -13.98 -13.93
N ASP A 545 22.20 -13.41 -13.04
CA ASP A 545 22.03 -13.50 -11.58
C ASP A 545 21.03 -12.49 -11.00
N ASP A 546 20.44 -11.62 -11.83
CA ASP A 546 19.35 -10.74 -11.41
C ASP A 546 18.15 -11.58 -10.92
N PRO A 547 17.66 -11.37 -9.69
CA PRO A 547 16.47 -12.05 -9.18
C PRO A 547 15.24 -11.94 -10.10
N GLU A 548 15.13 -10.87 -10.88
CA GLU A 548 14.02 -10.61 -11.80
C GLU A 548 14.34 -11.06 -13.24
N TYR A 549 15.44 -11.79 -13.47
CA TYR A 549 15.91 -12.17 -14.81
C TYR A 549 14.86 -12.92 -15.64
N LEU A 550 14.17 -13.91 -15.06
CA LEU A 550 13.10 -14.64 -15.75
C LEU A 550 11.98 -13.69 -16.22
N GLY A 551 11.56 -12.77 -15.35
CA GLY A 551 10.52 -11.80 -15.64
C GLY A 551 10.95 -10.81 -16.73
N ASN A 552 12.19 -10.34 -16.66
CA ASN A 552 12.79 -9.47 -17.67
C ASN A 552 12.82 -10.13 -19.05
N ARG A 553 13.23 -11.40 -19.12
CA ARG A 553 13.27 -12.16 -20.39
C ARG A 553 11.88 -12.43 -20.94
N HIS A 554 10.91 -12.66 -20.08
CA HIS A 554 9.51 -12.76 -20.49
C HIS A 554 9.00 -11.45 -21.13
N LEU A 555 9.22 -10.30 -20.48
CA LEU A 555 8.83 -8.99 -21.00
C LEU A 555 9.51 -8.66 -22.33
N ILE A 556 10.81 -8.96 -22.47
CA ILE A 556 11.54 -8.79 -23.74
C ILE A 556 10.83 -9.53 -24.87
N ARG A 557 10.47 -10.81 -24.68
CA ARG A 557 9.78 -11.60 -25.70
C ARG A 557 8.43 -10.99 -26.08
N GLN A 558 7.65 -10.55 -25.09
CA GLN A 558 6.36 -9.91 -25.33
C GLN A 558 6.51 -8.63 -26.16
N TRP A 559 7.43 -7.75 -25.78
CA TRP A 559 7.63 -6.47 -26.49
C TRP A 559 8.23 -6.65 -27.88
N GLN A 560 9.10 -7.65 -28.08
CA GLN A 560 9.58 -8.01 -29.41
C GLN A 560 8.45 -8.51 -30.31
N ALA A 561 7.50 -9.28 -29.78
CA ALA A 561 6.32 -9.71 -30.53
C ALA A 561 5.41 -8.52 -30.87
N ALA A 562 5.15 -7.64 -29.91
CA ALA A 562 4.34 -6.43 -30.11
C ALA A 562 4.98 -5.44 -31.11
N ALA A 563 6.30 -5.27 -31.08
CA ALA A 563 7.02 -4.44 -32.03
C ALA A 563 6.90 -4.97 -33.47
N LYS A 564 6.88 -6.29 -33.65
CA LYS A 564 6.68 -6.92 -34.97
C LYS A 564 5.24 -6.76 -35.47
N SER A 565 4.25 -6.87 -34.59
CA SER A 565 2.84 -6.68 -34.98
C SER A 565 2.51 -5.25 -35.37
N ASN A 566 3.19 -4.25 -34.79
CA ASN A 566 2.98 -2.83 -35.11
C ASN A 566 3.72 -2.36 -36.38
N ALA A 567 4.65 -3.16 -36.91
CA ALA A 567 5.41 -2.85 -38.12
C ALA A 567 4.75 -3.39 -39.40
N ASN A 568 3.76 -4.29 -39.26
CA ASN A 568 2.91 -4.80 -40.32
C ASN A 568 1.58 -4.05 -40.32
#